data_AF-A0A4R4J2C8-F1
#
_entry.id   AF-A0A4R4J2C8-F1
#
_cell.length_a   1.000
_cell.length_b   1.000
_cell.length_c   1.000
_cell.angle_alpha   90.00
_cell.angle_beta   90.00
_cell.angle_gamma   90.00
#
_symmetry.space_group_name_H-M   'P 1'
#
loop_
_entity.id
_entity.type
_entity.pdbx_description
1 polymer ?
#
loop_
_entity_poly.entity_id
_entity_poly.type
_entity_poly.pdbx_seq_one_letter_code
_entity_poly.pdbx_strand_id
1 'polypeptide(L)'
;MSEEHKKEIGRSDIEGLTNPWPIRVAITLAAGITYSTLLPVLRQKVVSELYKDDFELKEIKVIGSDIEFKYAKKPKEEGILKGEQEHLRDITKEALDFEKKENLIKSYKIL
;
A
#
# COMPACT_ATOMS: atom_id res chain seq x y z
N MET A 1 10.70 52.67 1.75
CA MET A 1 11.25 52.06 2.97
C MET A 1 10.07 51.88 3.92
N SER A 2 9.43 50.71 4.08
CA SER A 2 9.83 49.32 3.82
C SER A 2 8.56 48.51 3.53
N GLU A 3 8.47 47.91 2.35
CA GLU A 3 8.61 46.47 2.09
C GLU A 3 7.47 45.58 2.65
N GLU A 4 6.68 45.11 1.69
CA GLU A 4 5.76 43.98 1.73
C GLU A 4 6.29 42.82 2.59
N HIS A 5 5.46 42.32 3.50
CA HIS A 5 5.45 40.91 3.83
C HIS A 5 4.13 40.32 3.38
N LYS A 6 4.07 40.06 2.07
CA LYS A 6 3.22 39.03 1.48
C LYS A 6 3.54 37.75 2.23
N LYS A 7 2.64 37.30 3.12
CA LYS A 7 2.60 35.90 3.53
C LYS A 7 2.27 35.11 2.27
N GLU A 8 3.30 34.63 1.59
CA GLU A 8 3.21 33.42 0.79
C GLU A 8 2.70 32.34 1.75
N ILE A 9 1.39 32.10 1.69
CA ILE A 9 0.79 30.87 2.17
C ILE A 9 1.38 29.80 1.25
N GLY A 10 2.45 29.16 1.73
CA GLY A 10 3.19 28.13 1.02
C GLY A 10 2.20 27.11 0.48
N ARG A 11 2.15 27.02 -0.85
CA ARG A 11 1.42 26.01 -1.62
C ARG A 11 2.07 24.63 -1.49
N SER A 12 2.72 24.33 -0.37
CA SER A 12 3.69 23.23 -0.25
C SER A 12 3.49 22.32 0.96
N ASP A 13 2.38 22.43 1.69
CA ASP A 13 2.09 21.56 2.84
C ASP A 13 0.89 20.60 2.63
N ILE A 14 0.20 20.67 1.48
CA ILE A 14 -0.98 19.82 1.21
C ILE A 14 -0.70 18.68 0.20
N GLU A 15 0.37 18.77 -0.60
CA GLU A 15 0.72 17.71 -1.56
C GLU A 15 1.33 16.46 -0.90
N GLY A 16 1.73 16.52 0.37
CA GLY A 16 2.33 15.40 1.09
C GLY A 16 1.35 14.37 1.68
N LEU A 17 0.07 14.72 1.82
CA LEU A 17 -0.93 13.93 2.56
C LEU A 17 -1.81 13.03 1.68
N THR A 18 -1.70 13.12 0.36
CA THR A 18 -2.58 12.39 -0.58
C THR A 18 -1.87 11.42 -1.49
N ASN A 19 -0.54 11.30 -1.41
CA ASN A 19 0.18 10.35 -2.25
C ASN A 19 0.12 8.95 -1.62
N PRO A 20 -0.58 7.98 -2.25
CA PRO A 20 -0.67 6.65 -1.68
C PRO A 20 0.72 6.01 -1.62
N TRP A 21 1.05 5.39 -0.50
CA TRP A 21 2.32 4.70 -0.30
C TRP A 21 2.33 3.36 -1.03
N PRO A 22 3.23 3.18 -2.02
CA PRO A 22 3.30 1.95 -2.78
C PRO A 22 4.19 0.93 -2.06
N ILE A 23 3.70 -0.30 -1.93
CA ILE A 23 4.49 -1.49 -1.63
C ILE A 23 4.48 -2.36 -2.86
N ARG A 24 5.66 -2.62 -3.42
CA ARG A 24 5.83 -3.47 -4.60
C ARG A 24 6.30 -4.86 -4.22
N VAL A 25 5.72 -5.85 -4.89
CA VAL A 25 5.98 -7.25 -4.59
C VAL A 25 6.18 -8.01 -5.90
N ALA A 26 7.37 -8.57 -6.07
CA ALA A 26 7.62 -9.54 -7.12
C ALA A 26 6.99 -10.88 -6.71
N ILE A 27 6.13 -11.45 -7.56
CA ILE A 27 5.37 -12.67 -7.24
C ILE A 27 5.58 -13.73 -8.32
N THR A 28 5.81 -14.97 -7.86
CA THR A 28 5.72 -16.17 -8.69
C THR A 28 4.42 -16.90 -8.36
N LEU A 29 3.52 -16.98 -9.33
CA LEU A 29 2.23 -17.67 -9.19
C LEU A 29 2.41 -19.20 -9.20
N ALA A 30 1.49 -19.91 -8.56
CA ALA A 30 1.37 -21.35 -8.75
C ALA A 30 0.87 -21.70 -10.16
N ALA A 31 1.06 -22.96 -10.58
CA ALA A 31 0.64 -23.41 -11.90
C ALA A 31 -0.89 -23.30 -12.07
N GLY A 32 -1.34 -22.72 -13.18
CA GLY A 32 -2.75 -22.51 -13.47
C GLY A 32 -3.39 -21.30 -12.76
N ILE A 33 -2.64 -20.57 -11.93
CA ILE A 33 -3.12 -19.35 -11.26
C ILE A 33 -2.84 -18.12 -12.12
N THR A 34 -3.81 -17.20 -12.13
CA THR A 34 -3.73 -15.93 -12.85
C THR A 34 -3.82 -14.76 -11.88
N TYR A 35 -3.32 -13.58 -12.27
CA TYR A 35 -3.49 -12.36 -11.48
C TYR A 35 -4.96 -12.00 -11.27
N SER A 36 -5.84 -12.29 -12.24
CA SER A 36 -7.29 -12.09 -12.09
C SER A 36 -7.91 -12.93 -10.96
N THR A 37 -7.33 -14.10 -10.66
CA THR A 37 -7.75 -14.93 -9.52
C THR A 37 -7.11 -14.44 -8.23
N LEU A 38 -5.83 -14.07 -8.26
CA LEU A 38 -5.07 -13.71 -7.06
C LEU A 38 -5.46 -12.33 -6.50
N LEU A 39 -5.64 -11.32 -7.35
CA LEU A 39 -5.85 -9.93 -6.91
C LEU A 39 -7.08 -9.74 -6.01
N PRO A 40 -8.27 -10.31 -6.32
CA PRO A 40 -9.43 -10.20 -5.44
C PRO A 40 -9.17 -10.81 -4.05
N VAL A 41 -8.46 -11.94 -4.00
CA VAL A 41 -8.15 -12.65 -2.75
C VAL A 41 -7.18 -11.82 -1.89
N LEU A 42 -6.09 -11.33 -2.49
CA LEU A 42 -5.14 -10.46 -1.80
C LEU A 42 -5.80 -9.16 -1.31
N ARG A 43 -6.67 -8.56 -2.14
CA ARG A 43 -7.44 -7.37 -1.74
C ARG A 43 -8.29 -7.66 -0.51
N GLN A 44 -9.05 -8.75 -0.53
CA GLN A 44 -9.93 -9.10 0.58
C GLN A 44 -9.14 -9.30 1.89
N LYS A 45 -7.99 -9.97 1.82
CA LYS A 45 -7.14 -10.20 2.99
C LYS A 45 -6.54 -8.93 3.54
N VAL A 46 -5.91 -8.13 2.69
CA VAL A 46 -5.33 -6.86 3.12
C VAL A 46 -6.41 -5.93 3.70
N VAL A 47 -7.59 -5.85 3.08
CA VAL A 47 -8.70 -5.04 3.61
C VAL A 47 -9.20 -5.59 4.96
N SER A 48 -9.21 -6.91 5.16
CA SER A 48 -9.57 -7.53 6.43
C SER A 48 -8.59 -7.13 7.54
N GLU A 49 -7.29 -7.19 7.27
CA GLU A 49 -6.27 -6.75 8.24
C GLU A 49 -6.38 -5.25 8.56
N LEU A 50 -6.71 -4.44 7.54
CA LEU A 50 -6.85 -2.99 7.68
C LEU A 50 -8.19 -2.51 8.30
N TYR A 51 -9.12 -3.42 8.64
CA TYR A 51 -10.48 -3.03 9.02
C TYR A 51 -10.51 -2.10 10.24
N LYS A 52 -9.68 -2.38 11.26
CA LYS A 52 -9.53 -1.55 12.47
C LYS A 52 -8.32 -0.63 12.45
N ASP A 53 -7.65 -0.56 11.32
CA ASP A 53 -6.39 0.15 11.16
C ASP A 53 -6.63 1.62 10.76
N ASP A 54 -5.65 2.48 10.96
CA ASP A 54 -5.69 3.87 10.49
C ASP A 54 -5.39 4.00 9.00
N PHE A 55 -4.98 2.90 8.36
CA PHE A 55 -4.75 2.82 6.92
C PHE A 55 -5.90 2.17 6.14
N GLU A 56 -5.92 2.44 4.85
CA GLU A 56 -6.80 1.80 3.88
C GLU A 56 -6.02 1.44 2.60
N LEU A 57 -6.41 0.33 1.97
CA LEU A 57 -5.90 -0.06 0.66
C LEU A 57 -6.65 0.70 -0.43
N LYS A 58 -5.98 1.62 -1.12
CA LYS A 58 -6.54 2.44 -2.20
C LYS A 58 -6.54 1.72 -3.54
N GLU A 59 -5.44 1.05 -3.87
CA GLU A 59 -5.27 0.39 -5.17
C GLU A 59 -4.45 -0.89 -4.98
N ILE A 60 -4.77 -1.92 -5.77
CA ILE A 60 -3.91 -3.08 -5.98
C ILE A 60 -3.89 -3.32 -7.49
N LYS A 61 -2.70 -3.43 -8.08
CA LYS A 61 -2.56 -3.61 -9.54
C LYS A 61 -1.30 -4.36 -9.90
N VAL A 62 -1.31 -4.93 -11.11
CA VAL A 62 -0.12 -5.55 -11.70
C VAL A 62 0.69 -4.49 -12.44
N ILE A 63 2.01 -4.46 -12.23
CA ILE A 63 2.96 -3.63 -12.94
C ILE A 63 4.05 -4.54 -13.50
N GLY A 64 4.01 -4.83 -14.79
CA GLY A 64 4.88 -5.84 -15.39
C GLY A 64 4.60 -7.22 -14.79
N SER A 65 5.57 -7.79 -14.07
CA SER A 65 5.44 -9.04 -13.31
C SER A 65 5.15 -8.84 -11.82
N ASP A 66 5.09 -7.59 -11.36
CA ASP A 66 4.98 -7.26 -9.94
C ASP A 66 3.54 -6.88 -9.58
N ILE A 67 3.20 -6.98 -8.29
CA ILE A 67 1.98 -6.41 -7.74
C ILE A 67 2.33 -5.18 -6.91
N GLU A 68 1.67 -4.06 -7.18
CA GLU A 68 1.77 -2.84 -6.38
C GLU A 68 0.51 -2.68 -5.53
N PHE A 69 0.70 -2.58 -4.23
CA PHE A 69 -0.31 -2.24 -3.24
C PHE A 69 -0.13 -0.79 -2.85
N LYS A 70 -1.19 0.02 -2.95
CA LYS A 70 -1.15 1.43 -2.56
C LYS A 70 -2.00 1.65 -1.33
N TYR A 71 -1.37 2.12 -0.27
CA TYR A 71 -2.01 2.41 1.00
C TYR A 71 -2.13 3.92 1.19
N ALA A 72 -3.14 4.34 1.95
CA ALA A 72 -3.24 5.73 2.41
C ALA A 72 -3.74 5.74 3.84
N LYS A 73 -3.38 6.80 4.58
CA LYS A 73 -3.94 7.05 5.91
C LYS A 73 -5.38 7.52 5.75
N LYS A 74 -6.28 7.01 6.58
CA LYS A 74 -7.67 7.46 6.64
C LYS A 74 -7.67 8.94 7.07
N PRO A 75 -8.59 9.76 6.56
CA PRO A 75 -8.56 11.23 6.65
C PRO A 75 -8.71 11.82 8.08
N LYS A 76 -8.59 11.01 9.14
CA LYS A 76 -8.68 11.45 10.54
C LYS A 76 -7.32 11.74 11.19
N GLU A 77 -6.20 11.40 10.55
CA GLU A 77 -4.88 11.52 11.16
C GLU A 77 -3.83 12.05 10.18
N GLU A 78 -2.97 12.96 10.65
CA GLU A 78 -1.89 13.56 9.87
C GLU A 78 -0.60 12.74 9.96
N GLY A 79 0.09 12.60 8.81
CA GLY A 79 1.47 12.11 8.72
C GLY A 79 1.65 10.60 8.90
N ILE A 80 2.64 10.05 8.17
CA ILE A 80 3.17 8.70 8.39
C ILE A 80 4.57 8.80 9.00
N LEU A 81 4.77 8.17 10.16
CA LEU A 81 6.07 7.90 10.76
C LEU A 81 6.67 6.62 10.17
N LYS A 82 8.00 6.49 10.21
CA LYS A 82 8.75 5.34 9.65
C LYS A 82 8.24 3.97 10.14
N GLY A 83 7.68 3.87 11.35
CA GLY A 83 7.10 2.64 11.90
C GLY A 83 5.80 2.20 11.23
N GLU A 84 5.00 3.13 10.72
CA GLU A 84 3.75 2.82 10.02
C GLU A 84 4.01 2.22 8.62
N GLN A 85 5.13 2.56 7.97
CA GLN A 85 5.52 1.89 6.72
C GLN A 85 5.93 0.42 6.94
N GLU A 86 6.58 0.14 8.06
CA GLU A 86 6.94 -1.23 8.45
C GLU A 86 5.68 -2.05 8.75
N HIS A 87 4.73 -1.45 9.47
CA HIS A 87 3.41 -2.04 9.72
C HIS A 87 2.65 -2.39 8.43
N LEU A 88 2.60 -1.47 7.46
CA LEU A 88 1.98 -1.74 6.15
C LEU A 88 2.71 -2.87 5.38
N ARG A 89 4.04 -2.94 5.50
CA ARG A 89 4.83 -4.04 4.93
C ARG A 89 4.50 -5.36 5.60
N ASP A 90 4.32 -5.39 6.91
CA ASP A 90 3.95 -6.59 7.66
C ASP A 90 2.55 -7.07 7.28
N ILE A 91 1.56 -6.18 7.18
CA ILE A 91 0.21 -6.52 6.70
C ILE A 91 0.27 -7.11 5.28
N THR A 92 1.04 -6.47 4.39
CA THR A 92 1.22 -6.96 3.01
C THR A 92 1.83 -8.36 3.02
N LYS A 93 2.85 -8.56 3.84
CA LYS A 93 3.56 -9.83 3.99
C LYS A 93 2.64 -10.92 4.53
N GLU A 94 1.81 -10.63 5.53
CA GLU A 94 0.88 -11.60 6.11
C GLU A 94 -0.13 -12.10 5.08
N ALA A 95 -0.70 -11.20 4.28
CA ALA A 95 -1.60 -11.57 3.18
C ALA A 95 -0.90 -12.49 2.16
N LEU A 96 0.36 -12.21 1.83
CA LEU A 96 1.15 -13.02 0.89
C LEU A 96 1.58 -14.38 1.47
N ASP A 97 1.95 -14.42 2.75
CA ASP A 97 2.30 -15.65 3.46
C ASP A 97 1.10 -16.59 3.59
N PHE A 98 -0.10 -16.03 3.78
CA PHE A 98 -1.32 -16.82 3.73
C PHE A 98 -1.53 -17.45 2.34
N GLU A 99 -1.45 -16.65 1.27
CA GLU A 99 -1.65 -17.16 -0.10
C GLU A 99 -0.56 -18.11 -0.56
N LYS A 100 0.64 -18.01 0.03
CA LYS A 100 1.70 -18.99 -0.15
C LYS A 100 1.35 -20.33 0.48
N LYS A 101 0.63 -20.35 1.61
CA LYS A 101 0.15 -21.59 2.25
C LYS A 101 -1.04 -22.21 1.50
N GLU A 102 -1.93 -21.37 0.98
CA GLU A 102 -3.09 -21.82 0.18
C GLU A 102 -2.72 -22.21 -1.27
N ASN A 103 -1.44 -22.15 -1.64
CA ASN A 103 -0.91 -22.49 -2.96
C ASN A 103 -1.39 -21.59 -4.12
N LEU A 104 -1.85 -20.37 -3.86
CA LEU A 104 -2.05 -19.39 -4.95
C LEU A 104 -0.72 -18.74 -5.37
N ILE A 105 0.19 -18.58 -4.41
CA ILE A 105 1.53 -18.02 -4.61
C ILE A 105 2.57 -19.12 -4.37
N LYS A 106 3.50 -19.30 -5.30
CA LYS A 106 4.66 -20.19 -5.12
C LYS A 106 5.76 -19.52 -4.30
N SER A 107 6.06 -18.26 -4.63
CA SER A 107 7.03 -17.44 -3.90
C SER A 107 6.77 -15.95 -4.14
N TYR A 108 7.25 -15.10 -3.24
CA TYR A 108 7.18 -13.66 -3.39
C TYR A 108 8.41 -12.98 -2.77
N LYS A 109 8.67 -11.73 -3.17
CA LYS A 109 9.65 -10.84 -2.56
C LYS A 109 9.11 -9.42 -2.53
N ILE A 110 9.03 -8.82 -1.35
CA ILE A 110 8.74 -7.39 -1.19
C ILE A 110 10.00 -6.60 -1.61
N LEU A 111 9.83 -5.60 -2.47
CA LEU A 111 10.89 -4.75 -3.03
C LEU A 111 11.20 -3.54 -2.14
#